data_AF-A0A946PY01-F1
#
_entry.id   AF-A0A946PY01-F1
#
_cell.length_a   1.000
_cell.length_b   1.000
_cell.length_c   1.000
_cell.angle_alpha   90.00
_cell.angle_beta   90.00
_cell.angle_gamma   90.00
#
_symmetry.space_group_name_H-M   'P 1'
#
loop_
_entity.id
_entity.type
_entity.pdbx_description
1 polymer ?
#
loop_
_entity_poly.entity_id
_entity_poly.type
_entity_poly.pdbx_seq_one_letter_code
_entity_poly.pdbx_strand_id
1 'polypeptide(L)'
;MSPNTILILSYILFIWLVVLHTFEEISCDVMGLELGHIKLTKNRYLLGASFISTLNLGTLALLVLGLPVGYYLALFTSAVLGVFQALVHTIGYIREVKKARGLGAGFFSSLPLAIAGVIVLIQLIQAIS
;
A
#
# COMPACT_ATOMS: atom_id res chain seq x y z
N MET A 1 21.24 -16.46 -3.20
CA MET A 1 20.86 -15.15 -2.62
C MET A 1 20.60 -15.34 -1.14
N SER A 2 20.99 -14.38 -0.29
CA SER A 2 20.60 -14.45 1.13
C SER A 2 19.07 -14.32 1.23
N PRO A 3 18.39 -14.99 2.19
CA PRO A 3 16.95 -14.82 2.43
C PRO A 3 16.55 -13.34 2.59
N ASN A 4 17.43 -12.53 3.21
CA ASN A 4 17.24 -11.08 3.36
C ASN A 4 17.20 -10.33 2.03
N THR A 5 17.94 -10.79 1.01
CA THR A 5 17.95 -10.14 -0.31
C THR A 5 16.59 -10.26 -1.00
N ILE A 6 15.94 -11.44 -0.92
CA ILE A 6 14.63 -11.67 -1.54
C ILE A 6 13.55 -10.82 -0.85
N LEU A 7 13.60 -10.75 0.49
CA LEU A 7 12.71 -9.88 1.27
C LEU A 7 12.86 -8.42 0.88
N ILE A 8 14.10 -7.92 0.81
CA ILE A 8 14.38 -6.53 0.43
C ILE A 8 13.85 -6.22 -0.98
N LEU A 9 14.11 -7.10 -1.96
CA LEU A 9 13.62 -6.91 -3.33
C LEU A 9 12.10 -6.95 -3.42
N SER A 10 11.46 -7.87 -2.68
CA SER A 10 10.01 -7.96 -2.60
C SER A 10 9.41 -6.70 -1.96
N TYR A 11 10.07 -6.17 -0.94
CA TYR A 11 9.66 -4.93 -0.29
C TYR A 11 9.82 -3.72 -1.21
N ILE A 12 10.91 -3.63 -1.99
CA ILE A 12 11.08 -2.58 -3.01
C ILE A 12 9.96 -2.63 -4.04
N LEU A 13 9.60 -3.82 -4.54
CA LEU A 13 8.48 -4.00 -5.46
C LEU A 13 7.16 -3.57 -4.82
N PHE A 14 6.95 -3.90 -3.55
CA PHE A 14 5.77 -3.48 -2.79
C PHE A 14 5.67 -1.96 -2.70
N ILE A 15 6.77 -1.26 -2.33
CA ILE A 15 6.80 0.21 -2.31
C ILE A 15 6.48 0.80 -3.68
N TRP A 16 7.08 0.23 -4.74
CA TRP A 16 6.80 0.67 -6.10
C TRP A 16 5.31 0.56 -6.46
N LEU A 17 4.66 -0.53 -6.08
CA LEU A 17 3.22 -0.72 -6.30
C LEU A 17 2.36 0.24 -5.47
N VAL A 18 2.77 0.59 -4.25
CA VAL A 18 2.10 1.65 -3.44
C VAL A 18 2.17 2.99 -4.17
N VAL A 19 3.34 3.34 -4.72
CA VAL A 19 3.52 4.60 -5.49
C VAL A 19 2.68 4.58 -6.77
N LEU A 20 2.71 3.48 -7.52
CA LEU A 20 1.92 3.33 -8.74
C LEU A 20 0.42 3.47 -8.44
N HIS A 21 -0.05 2.82 -7.37
CA HIS A 21 -1.44 2.90 -6.93
C HIS A 21 -1.84 4.32 -6.54
N THR A 22 -0.97 5.02 -5.80
CA THR A 22 -1.18 6.43 -5.45
C THR A 22 -1.33 7.30 -6.70
N PHE A 23 -0.49 7.09 -7.73
CA PHE A 23 -0.62 7.83 -8.99
C PHE A 23 -1.89 7.48 -9.76
N GLU A 24 -2.32 6.22 -9.77
CA GLU A 24 -3.60 5.81 -10.37
C GLU A 24 -4.77 6.53 -9.67
N GLU A 25 -4.81 6.51 -8.34
CA GLU A 25 -5.84 7.20 -7.56
C GLU A 25 -5.87 8.73 -7.80
N ILE A 26 -4.69 9.36 -7.93
CA ILE A 26 -4.57 10.78 -8.30
C ILE A 26 -5.13 11.01 -9.70
N SER A 27 -4.77 10.16 -10.67
CA SER A 27 -5.21 10.27 -12.07
C SER A 27 -6.73 10.12 -12.22
N CYS A 28 -7.35 9.31 -11.36
CA CYS A 28 -8.79 9.09 -11.34
C CYS A 28 -9.58 10.07 -10.47
N ASP A 29 -8.90 11.10 -9.93
CA ASP A 29 -9.52 12.14 -9.13
C ASP A 29 -10.29 11.57 -7.91
N VAL A 30 -9.73 10.52 -7.29
CA VAL A 30 -10.26 9.89 -6.06
C VAL A 30 -10.31 10.92 -4.91
N MET A 31 -9.44 11.93 -4.98
CA MET A 31 -9.29 13.01 -4.02
C MET A 31 -10.50 13.94 -3.84
N GLY A 32 -11.52 13.83 -4.71
CA GLY A 32 -12.79 14.57 -4.62
C GLY A 32 -13.93 13.80 -3.92
N LEU A 33 -13.63 12.68 -3.26
CA LEU A 33 -14.64 11.86 -2.56
C LEU A 33 -15.15 12.51 -1.28
N GLU A 34 -16.48 12.64 -1.21
CA GLU A 34 -17.20 12.93 0.03
C GLU A 34 -17.84 11.64 0.55
N LEU A 35 -17.29 11.07 1.63
CA LEU A 35 -17.78 9.84 2.26
C LEU A 35 -18.49 10.22 3.57
N GLY A 36 -19.79 10.50 3.47
CA GLY A 36 -20.58 11.02 4.59
C GLY A 36 -20.05 12.38 5.08
N HIS A 37 -19.60 12.46 6.33
CA HIS A 37 -18.97 13.67 6.89
C HIS A 37 -17.48 13.81 6.54
N ILE A 38 -16.87 12.79 5.94
CA ILE A 38 -15.45 12.81 5.60
C ILE A 38 -15.29 13.40 4.20
N LYS A 39 -14.87 14.68 4.16
CA LYS A 39 -14.42 15.32 2.94
C LYS A 39 -12.93 15.03 2.75
N LEU A 40 -12.62 14.10 1.85
CA LEU A 40 -11.25 13.96 1.39
C LEU A 40 -10.93 15.21 0.56
N THR A 41 -9.88 15.93 0.93
CA THR A 41 -9.39 17.05 0.12
C THR A 41 -8.06 16.62 -0.49
N LYS A 42 -7.71 17.19 -1.65
CA LYS A 42 -6.43 16.97 -2.32
C LYS A 42 -5.24 17.07 -1.35
N ASN A 43 -5.22 18.09 -0.51
CA ASN A 43 -4.12 18.30 0.46
C ASN A 43 -4.05 17.18 1.49
N ARG A 44 -5.18 16.73 2.04
CA ARG A 44 -5.22 15.63 3.02
C ARG A 44 -4.79 14.31 2.38
N TYR A 45 -5.22 14.05 1.15
CA TYR A 45 -4.81 12.88 0.39
C TYR A 45 -3.29 12.88 0.14
N LEU A 46 -2.75 13.98 -0.40
CA LEU A 46 -1.31 14.10 -0.69
C LEU A 46 -0.46 14.01 0.58
N LEU A 47 -0.92 14.55 1.71
CA LEU A 47 -0.26 14.37 3.01
C LEU A 47 -0.24 12.90 3.44
N GLY A 48 -1.37 12.19 3.31
CA GLY A 48 -1.44 10.76 3.60
C GLY A 48 -0.50 9.93 2.71
N ALA A 49 -0.54 10.18 1.40
CA ALA A 49 0.36 9.54 0.42
C ALA A 49 1.84 9.80 0.72
N SER A 50 2.18 11.04 1.08
CA SER A 50 3.55 11.41 1.48
C SER A 50 3.99 10.66 2.73
N PHE A 51 3.15 10.64 3.77
CA PHE A 51 3.43 9.91 5.00
C PHE A 51 3.62 8.42 4.76
N ILE A 52 2.74 7.79 3.98
CA ILE A 52 2.84 6.38 3.60
C ILE A 52 4.16 6.09 2.86
N SER A 53 4.55 6.98 1.93
CA SER A 53 5.80 6.84 1.18
C SER A 53 7.02 6.94 2.10
N THR A 54 7.03 7.94 2.99
CA THR A 54 8.09 8.11 4.00
C THR A 54 8.19 6.91 4.93
N LEU A 55 7.06 6.39 5.42
CA LEU A 55 7.02 5.24 6.30
C LEU A 55 7.63 4.02 5.62
N ASN A 56 7.24 3.74 4.37
CA ASN A 56 7.75 2.61 3.59
C ASN A 56 9.26 2.72 3.30
N LEU A 57 9.74 3.90 2.92
CA LEU A 57 11.18 4.12 2.70
C LEU A 57 11.99 3.98 3.99
N GLY A 58 11.46 4.48 5.11
CA GLY A 58 12.05 4.30 6.43
C GLY A 58 12.12 2.83 6.82
N THR A 59 11.04 2.08 6.61
CA THR A 59 11.00 0.63 6.83
C THR A 59 12.03 -0.11 5.98
N LEU A 60 12.15 0.23 4.69
CA LEU A 60 13.15 -0.38 3.81
C LEU A 60 14.57 -0.13 4.32
N ALA A 61 14.88 1.09 4.77
CA ALA A 61 16.18 1.40 5.35
C ALA A 61 16.47 0.53 6.59
N LEU A 62 15.49 0.35 7.48
CA LEU A 62 15.61 -0.50 8.66
C LEU A 62 15.79 -1.98 8.30
N LEU A 63 15.08 -2.48 7.28
CA LEU A 63 15.23 -3.85 6.76
C LEU A 63 16.64 -4.07 6.16
N VAL A 64 17.14 -3.10 5.39
CA VAL A 64 18.50 -3.16 4.81
C VAL A 64 19.56 -3.17 5.91
N LEU A 65 19.34 -2.42 6.99
CA LEU A 65 20.22 -2.41 8.16
C LEU A 65 20.05 -3.66 9.06
N GLY A 66 19.11 -4.56 8.75
CA GLY A 66 18.84 -5.76 9.56
C GLY A 66 18.31 -5.46 10.96
N LEU A 67 17.71 -4.29 11.18
CA LEU A 67 17.22 -3.89 12.49
C LEU A 67 15.87 -4.57 12.79
N PRO A 68 15.67 -5.19 13.97
CA PRO A 68 14.42 -5.90 14.31
C PRO A 68 13.16 -5.05 14.15
N VAL A 69 13.25 -3.76 14.51
CA VAL A 69 12.14 -2.79 14.34
C VAL A 69 11.70 -2.65 12.88
N GLY A 70 12.60 -2.82 11.91
CA GLY A 70 12.29 -2.80 10.48
C GLY A 70 11.35 -3.93 10.08
N TYR A 71 11.54 -5.14 10.62
CA TYR A 71 10.70 -6.29 10.32
C TYR A 71 9.27 -6.12 10.87
N TYR A 72 9.12 -5.60 12.09
CA TYR A 72 7.80 -5.33 12.67
C TYR A 72 7.07 -4.20 11.93
N LEU A 73 7.79 -3.14 11.54
CA LEU A 73 7.21 -2.06 10.76
C LEU A 73 6.83 -2.51 9.34
N ALA A 74 7.62 -3.41 8.75
CA ALA A 74 7.31 -4.04 7.48
C ALA A 74 6.06 -4.92 7.56
N LEU A 75 5.86 -5.65 8.67
CA LEU A 75 4.64 -6.43 8.89
C LEU A 75 3.42 -5.52 8.94
N PHE A 76 3.51 -4.43 9.71
CA PHE A 76 2.43 -3.47 9.83
C PHE A 76 2.07 -2.84 8.47
N THR A 77 3.07 -2.32 7.75
CA THR A 77 2.86 -1.64 6.46
C THR A 77 2.33 -2.58 5.39
N SER A 78 2.87 -3.79 5.26
CA SER A 78 2.40 -4.79 4.28
C SER A 78 1.00 -5.31 4.57
N ALA A 79 0.64 -5.49 5.85
CA ALA A 79 -0.72 -5.83 6.24
C ALA A 79 -1.71 -4.70 5.92
N VAL A 80 -1.42 -3.47 6.38
CA VAL A 80 -2.35 -2.33 6.27
C VAL A 80 -2.49 -1.83 4.84
N LEU A 81 -1.38 -1.64 4.14
CA LEU A 81 -1.36 -1.04 2.80
C LEU A 81 -1.46 -2.09 1.69
N GLY A 82 -0.97 -3.31 1.91
CA GLY A 82 -1.10 -4.38 0.94
C GLY A 82 -2.46 -5.07 1.03
N VAL A 83 -2.76 -5.65 2.20
CA VAL A 83 -3.91 -6.55 2.36
C VAL A 83 -5.20 -5.79 2.64
N PHE A 84 -5.19 -4.88 3.61
CA PHE A 84 -6.41 -4.16 4.00
C PHE A 84 -6.85 -3.11 2.97
N GLN A 85 -5.93 -2.54 2.19
CA GLN A 85 -6.29 -1.58 1.13
C GLN A 85 -7.21 -2.23 0.08
N ALA A 86 -6.92 -3.46 -0.37
CA ALA A 86 -7.79 -4.17 -1.31
C ALA A 86 -9.22 -4.38 -0.77
N LEU A 87 -9.37 -4.63 0.54
CA LEU A 87 -10.68 -4.75 1.18
C LEU A 87 -11.42 -3.41 1.18
N VAL A 88 -10.74 -2.31 1.51
CA VAL A 88 -11.33 -0.95 1.49
C VAL A 88 -11.83 -0.59 0.10
N HIS A 89 -11.03 -0.85 -0.95
CA HIS A 89 -11.45 -0.61 -2.33
C HIS A 89 -12.62 -1.50 -2.74
N THR A 90 -12.63 -2.77 -2.34
CA THR A 90 -13.75 -3.69 -2.65
C THR A 90 -15.05 -3.23 -1.98
N ILE A 91 -15.00 -2.82 -0.71
CA ILE A 91 -16.16 -2.30 0.02
C ILE A 91 -16.63 -0.97 -0.58
N GLY A 92 -15.71 -0.06 -0.91
CA GLY A 92 -16.03 1.21 -1.56
C GLY A 92 -16.71 1.00 -2.92
N TYR A 93 -16.21 0.06 -3.72
CA TYR A 93 -16.81 -0.32 -5.00
C TYR A 93 -18.24 -0.84 -4.84
N ILE A 94 -18.48 -1.76 -3.91
CA ILE A 94 -19.80 -2.37 -3.67
C ILE A 94 -20.80 -1.32 -3.14
N ARG A 95 -20.37 -0.45 -2.21
CA ARG A 95 -21.26 0.52 -1.57
C ARG A 95 -21.64 1.68 -2.47
N GLU A 96 -20.72 2.16 -3.32
CA GLU A 96 -20.98 3.37 -4.07
C GLU A 96 -21.65 3.14 -5.42
N VAL A 97 -21.58 1.95 -6.03
CA VAL A 97 -22.23 1.50 -7.30
C VAL A 97 -21.96 2.39 -8.55
N LYS A 98 -21.54 3.64 -8.37
CA LYS A 98 -21.44 4.73 -9.36
C LYS A 98 -20.03 5.30 -9.51
N LYS A 99 -19.06 4.84 -8.72
CA LYS A 99 -17.66 5.32 -8.83
C LYS A 99 -16.74 4.43 -9.65
N ALA A 100 -17.31 3.65 -10.56
CA ALA A 100 -16.60 3.33 -11.79
C ALA A 100 -16.62 4.59 -12.70
N ARG A 101 -15.82 5.61 -12.36
CA ARG A 101 -15.23 6.45 -13.41
C ARG A 101 -14.20 5.56 -14.13
N GLY A 102 -14.71 4.63 -14.95
CA GLY A 102 -13.93 3.57 -15.61
C GLY A 102 -13.43 2.48 -14.66
N LEU A 103 -13.01 1.35 -15.24
CA LEU A 103 -12.36 0.21 -14.57
C LEU A 103 -11.01 0.57 -13.87
N GLY A 104 -10.67 1.85 -13.68
CA GLY A 104 -9.31 2.32 -13.41
C GLY A 104 -9.09 3.14 -12.14
N ALA A 105 -10.04 3.22 -11.21
CA ALA A 105 -9.81 3.90 -9.93
C ALA A 105 -9.11 2.96 -8.92
N GLY A 106 -7.85 2.63 -9.18
CA GLY A 106 -7.01 1.82 -8.28
C GLY A 106 -7.24 0.31 -8.41
N PHE A 107 -8.19 -0.17 -9.22
CA PHE A 107 -8.46 -1.60 -9.37
C PHE A 107 -7.29 -2.34 -10.02
N PHE A 108 -6.66 -1.74 -11.03
CA PHE A 108 -5.57 -2.40 -11.76
C PHE A 108 -4.28 -2.51 -10.94
N SER A 109 -3.97 -1.51 -10.12
CA SER A 109 -2.80 -1.59 -9.22
C SER A 109 -3.10 -2.21 -7.86
N SER A 110 -4.35 -2.19 -7.37
CA SER A 110 -4.69 -2.74 -6.04
C SER A 110 -4.49 -4.25 -5.95
N LEU A 111 -4.80 -5.01 -7.02
CA LEU A 111 -4.61 -6.46 -7.01
C LEU A 111 -3.12 -6.85 -7.02
N PRO A 112 -2.27 -6.31 -7.92
CA PRO A 112 -0.82 -6.47 -7.82
C PRO A 112 -0.26 -6.04 -6.45
N LEU A 113 -0.72 -4.90 -5.91
CA LEU A 113 -0.29 -4.40 -4.61
C LEU A 113 -0.65 -5.37 -3.48
N ALA A 114 -1.87 -5.92 -3.49
CA ALA A 114 -2.31 -6.91 -2.50
C ALA A 114 -1.50 -8.20 -2.58
N ILE A 115 -1.24 -8.70 -3.79
CA ILE A 115 -0.40 -9.88 -4.00
C ILE A 115 1.01 -9.63 -3.45
N ALA A 116 1.63 -8.50 -3.79
CA ALA A 116 2.94 -8.14 -3.28
C ALA A 116 2.94 -7.99 -1.75
N GLY A 117 1.89 -7.39 -1.18
CA GLY A 117 1.69 -7.27 0.25
C GLY A 117 1.64 -8.61 0.97
N VAL A 118 0.88 -9.57 0.44
CA VAL A 118 0.81 -10.95 0.98
C VAL A 118 2.16 -11.65 0.89
N ILE A 119 2.86 -11.53 -0.25
CA ILE A 119 4.19 -12.12 -0.44
C ILE A 119 5.18 -11.58 0.59
N VAL A 120 5.22 -10.26 0.78
CA VAL A 120 6.07 -9.60 1.78
C VAL A 120 5.70 -10.07 3.19
N LEU A 121 4.40 -10.13 3.51
CA LEU A 121 3.91 -10.56 4.82
C LEU A 121 4.36 -11.98 5.16
N ILE A 122 4.24 -12.92 4.21
CA ILE A 122 4.69 -14.31 4.39
C ILE A 122 6.21 -14.35 4.62
N GLN A 123 6.99 -13.62 3.83
CA GLN A 123 8.44 -13.59 3.99
C GLN A 123 8.87 -13.00 5.33
N LEU A 124 8.16 -11.98 5.82
CA LEU A 124 8.44 -11.39 7.13
C LEU A 124 8.09 -12.34 8.28
N ILE A 125 6.95 -13.03 8.21
CA ILE A 125 6.58 -14.05 9.20
C ILE A 125 7.67 -15.13 9.27
N GLN A 126 8.14 -15.60 8.11
CA GLN A 126 9.23 -16.58 8.02
C GLN A 126 10.58 -16.07 8.53
N ALA A 127 10.85 -14.77 8.40
CA ALA A 127 12.10 -14.16 8.87
C ALA A 127 12.12 -13.89 10.38
N ILE A 128 10.94 -13.77 11.00
CA ILE A 128 10.78 -13.48 12.44
C ILE A 128 10.55 -14.75 13.26
N SER A 129 9.97 -15.79 12.65
CA SER A 129 9.75 -17.12 13.26
C SER A 129 11.05 -17.91 13.34
#